data_AF-A0AAD7HX25-F1
#
_entry.id   AF-A0AAD7HX25-F1
#
_cell.length_a   1.000
_cell.length_b   1.000
_cell.length_c   1.000
_cell.angle_alpha   90.00
_cell.angle_beta   90.00
_cell.angle_gamma   90.00
#
_symmetry.space_group_name_H-M   'P 1'
#
loop_
_entity.id
_entity.type
_entity.pdbx_description
1 polymer ?
#
loop_
_entity_poly.entity_id
_entity_poly.type
_entity_poly.pdbx_seq_one_letter_code
_entity_poly.pdbx_strand_id
1 'polypeptide(L)'
;KYFTVVQLYPLNANWELLHNYITFRRWIAGCIGPQPFFCVAHSQVLLEINREYPHPERLLVEHRWSDFLRNPSQKEADRVSQIFYSVYNTGRSVQKDGKCTHPTALACLRCSH
;
A
#
# COMPACT_ATOMS: atom_id res chain seq x y z
N LYS A 1 -12.70 -0.17 -1.78
CA LYS A 1 -12.47 0.58 -0.52
C LYS A 1 -11.12 1.27 -0.66
N TYR A 2 -11.01 2.52 -0.20
CA TYR A 2 -9.77 3.29 -0.31
C TYR A 2 -9.11 3.43 1.06
N PHE A 3 -7.80 3.27 1.10
CA PHE A 3 -7.00 3.40 2.31
C PHE A 3 -5.79 4.28 2.05
N THR A 4 -5.29 4.93 3.10
CA THR A 4 -4.07 5.74 3.05
C THR A 4 -3.06 5.17 4.03
N VAL A 5 -1.81 5.05 3.57
CA VAL A 5 -0.69 4.55 4.38
C VAL A 5 0.11 5.73 4.92
N VAL A 6 0.29 5.77 6.23
CA VAL A 6 1.19 6.70 6.92
C VAL A 6 2.51 5.97 7.19
N GLN A 7 3.62 6.68 6.96
CA GLN A 7 4.98 6.17 7.12
C GLN A 7 5.24 4.93 6.25
N LEU A 8 5.53 5.18 4.98
CA LEU A 8 5.62 4.17 3.93
C LEU A 8 6.79 3.21 4.15
N TYR A 9 6.50 1.92 4.04
CA TYR A 9 7.48 0.86 3.78
C TYR A 9 7.64 0.69 2.26
N PRO A 10 8.83 0.41 1.71
CA PRO A 10 10.14 0.48 2.34
C PRO A 10 10.58 1.91 2.68
N LEU A 11 11.61 2.02 3.52
CA LEU A 11 12.16 3.31 3.92
C LEU A 11 12.68 4.06 2.69
N ASN A 12 12.33 5.35 2.58
CA ASN A 12 12.72 6.23 1.48
C ASN A 12 12.37 5.64 0.10
N ALA A 13 11.18 5.03 0.00
CA ALA A 13 10.70 4.45 -1.25
C ALA A 13 10.75 5.48 -2.40
N ASN A 14 11.57 5.19 -3.41
CA ASN A 14 11.48 5.79 -4.73
C ASN A 14 10.52 4.95 -5.58
N TRP A 15 9.35 5.50 -5.91
CA TRP A 15 8.29 4.82 -6.64
C TRP A 15 8.55 4.67 -8.14
N GLU A 16 9.59 5.31 -8.68
CA GLU A 16 10.08 5.06 -10.05
C GLU A 16 10.87 3.75 -10.14
N LEU A 17 11.38 3.26 -9.00
CA LEU A 17 12.12 2.00 -8.94
C LEU A 17 11.17 0.82 -8.72
N LEU A 18 11.10 -0.07 -9.72
CA LEU A 18 10.26 -1.27 -9.69
C LEU A 18 10.47 -2.12 -8.42
N HIS A 19 11.69 -2.20 -7.92
CA HIS A 19 12.00 -2.94 -6.68
C HIS A 19 11.23 -2.41 -5.46
N ASN A 20 11.16 -1.08 -5.27
CA ASN A 20 10.44 -0.47 -4.14
C ASN A 20 8.95 -0.71 -4.26
N TYR A 21 8.44 -0.60 -5.48
CA TYR A 21 7.04 -0.88 -5.78
C TYR A 21 6.68 -2.34 -5.47
N ILE A 22 7.50 -3.31 -5.92
CA ILE A 22 7.30 -4.74 -5.63
C ILE A 22 7.39 -5.02 -4.12
N THR A 23 8.35 -4.40 -3.43
CA THR A 23 8.57 -4.58 -1.99
C THR A 23 7.36 -4.11 -1.19
N PHE A 24 6.86 -2.90 -1.46
CA PHE A 24 5.64 -2.39 -0.85
C PHE A 24 4.44 -3.31 -1.15
N ARG A 25 4.32 -3.76 -2.41
CA ARG A 25 3.21 -4.60 -2.84
C ARG A 25 3.18 -5.95 -2.12
N ARG A 26 4.35 -6.57 -1.92
CA ARG A 26 4.48 -7.83 -1.17
C ARG A 26 4.09 -7.66 0.30
N TRP A 27 4.46 -6.54 0.91
CA TRP A 27 4.05 -6.24 2.28
C TRP A 27 2.53 -6.10 2.40
N ILE A 28 1.88 -5.30 1.53
CA ILE A 28 0.42 -5.17 1.54
C ILE A 28 -0.27 -6.52 1.26
N ALA A 29 0.25 -7.31 0.31
CA ALA A 29 -0.24 -8.66 0.04
C ALA A 29 -0.12 -9.58 1.28
N GLY A 30 0.94 -9.44 2.07
CA GLY A 30 1.08 -10.13 3.35
C GLY A 30 -0.01 -9.77 4.37
N CYS A 31 -0.53 -8.54 4.32
CA CYS A 31 -1.62 -8.09 5.20
C CYS A 31 -2.97 -8.63 4.76
N ILE A 32 -3.24 -8.67 3.44
CA ILE A 32 -4.59 -8.93 2.90
C ILE A 32 -4.79 -10.33 2.32
N GLY A 33 -3.71 -11.10 2.15
CA GLY A 33 -3.72 -12.38 1.44
C GLY A 33 -3.69 -12.21 -0.09
N PRO A 34 -4.08 -13.23 -0.87
CA PRO A 34 -3.94 -13.25 -2.34
C PRO A 34 -4.93 -12.34 -3.08
N GLN A 35 -5.45 -11.31 -2.43
CA GLN A 35 -6.46 -10.42 -2.97
C GLN A 35 -5.83 -9.38 -3.90
N PRO A 36 -6.42 -9.14 -5.09
CA PRO A 36 -5.94 -8.09 -5.96
C PRO A 36 -6.21 -6.72 -5.33
N PHE A 37 -5.21 -5.85 -5.42
CA PHE A 37 -5.32 -4.46 -5.03
C PHE A 37 -4.55 -3.58 -6.01
N PHE A 38 -4.94 -2.31 -6.05
CA PHE A 38 -4.30 -1.26 -6.81
C PHE A 38 -3.67 -0.24 -5.85
N CYS A 39 -2.53 0.31 -6.23
CA CYS A 39 -1.78 1.26 -5.42
C CYS A 39 -1.36 2.43 -6.30
N VAL A 40 -1.62 3.65 -5.84
CA VAL A 40 -1.06 4.85 -6.43
C VAL A 40 -0.17 5.53 -5.41
N ALA A 41 1.07 5.78 -5.81
CA ALA A 41 2.10 6.32 -4.94
C ALA A 41 2.58 7.68 -5.48
N HIS A 42 2.28 8.75 -4.76
CA HIS A 42 2.90 10.07 -4.93
C HIS A 42 3.55 10.47 -3.59
N SER A 43 3.25 11.66 -3.06
CA SER A 43 3.66 12.09 -1.71
C SER A 43 2.98 11.29 -0.59
N GLN A 44 1.84 10.67 -0.89
CA GLN A 44 1.12 9.72 -0.04
C GLN A 44 0.72 8.51 -0.90
N VAL A 45 0.64 7.33 -0.28
CA VAL A 45 0.15 6.13 -0.96
C VAL A 45 -1.34 5.95 -0.71
N LEU A 46 -2.10 5.85 -1.79
CA LEU A 46 -3.50 5.46 -1.79
C LEU A 46 -3.63 4.01 -2.26
N LEU A 47 -4.26 3.19 -1.42
CA LEU A 47 -4.59 1.80 -1.72
C LEU A 47 -6.05 1.69 -2.10
N GLU A 48 -6.32 1.07 -3.25
CA GLU A 48 -7.66 0.65 -3.65
C GLU A 48 -7.76 -0.87 -3.57
N ILE A 49 -8.66 -1.35 -2.72
CA ILE A 49 -8.92 -2.77 -2.52
C ILE A 49 -10.35 -3.07 -2.92
N ASN A 50 -10.61 -4.27 -3.43
CA ASN A 50 -11.96 -4.71 -3.77
C ASN A 50 -12.94 -4.46 -2.59
N ARG A 51 -14.12 -3.92 -2.88
CA ARG A 51 -15.15 -3.63 -1.87
C ARG A 51 -15.62 -4.89 -1.15
N GLU A 52 -15.60 -6.02 -1.84
CA GLU A 52 -15.96 -7.35 -1.33
C GLU A 52 -14.90 -7.94 -0.39
N TYR A 53 -13.73 -7.30 -0.25
CA TYR A 53 -12.73 -7.76 0.71
C TYR A 53 -13.32 -7.79 2.13
N PRO A 54 -13.41 -8.99 2.75
CA PRO A 54 -14.19 -9.19 3.97
C PRO A 54 -13.45 -8.75 5.24
N HIS A 55 -12.13 -8.56 5.18
CA HIS A 55 -11.28 -8.36 6.35
C HIS A 55 -10.51 -7.03 6.37
N PRO A 56 -11.16 -5.86 6.14
CA PRO A 56 -10.47 -4.57 6.13
C PRO A 56 -9.74 -4.28 7.44
N GLU A 57 -10.18 -4.84 8.57
CA GLU A 57 -9.54 -4.74 9.88
C GLU A 57 -8.08 -5.23 9.89
N ARG A 58 -7.69 -6.17 9.01
CA ARG A 58 -6.30 -6.64 8.91
C ARG A 58 -5.34 -5.58 8.39
N LEU A 59 -5.84 -4.57 7.69
CA LEU A 59 -5.05 -3.43 7.26
C LEU A 59 -4.97 -2.37 8.36
N LEU A 60 -6.09 -2.15 9.04
CA LEU A 60 -6.32 -1.06 10.01
C LEU A 60 -5.63 -1.30 11.37
N VAL A 61 -4.45 -1.91 11.34
CA VAL A 61 -3.59 -2.15 12.48
C VAL A 61 -2.28 -1.40 12.31
N GLU A 62 -1.52 -1.33 13.39
CA GLU A 62 -0.14 -0.89 13.34
C GLU A 62 0.75 -2.02 12.80
N HIS A 63 1.62 -1.68 11.86
CA HIS A 63 2.59 -2.62 11.27
C HIS A 63 3.98 -2.18 11.72
N ARG A 64 4.48 -2.75 12.81
CA ARG A 64 5.86 -2.51 13.25
C ARG A 64 6.80 -3.23 12.31
N TRP A 65 7.80 -2.53 11.82
CA TRP A 65 8.69 -3.10 10.80
C TRP A 65 9.57 -4.21 11.39
N SER A 66 9.86 -4.12 12.69
CA SER A 66 10.47 -5.19 13.48
C SER A 66 9.75 -6.54 13.40
N ASP A 67 8.43 -6.53 13.16
CA ASP A 67 7.61 -7.74 13.27
C ASP A 67 7.65 -8.56 11.96
N PHE A 68 7.94 -7.91 10.82
CA PHE A 68 7.93 -8.56 9.51
C PHE A 68 9.25 -8.47 8.74
N LEU A 69 10.20 -7.63 9.17
CA LEU A 69 11.56 -7.62 8.63
C LEU A 69 12.44 -8.59 9.39
N ARG A 70 13.15 -9.45 8.65
CA ARG A 70 14.04 -10.46 9.24
C ARG A 70 15.27 -9.86 9.91
N ASN A 71 15.79 -8.76 9.40
CA ASN A 71 16.98 -8.07 9.92
C ASN A 71 16.87 -6.55 9.65
N PRO A 72 15.97 -5.84 10.36
CA PRO A 72 15.78 -4.42 10.15
C PRO A 72 17.03 -3.64 10.56
N SER A 73 17.39 -2.61 9.79
CA SER A 73 18.37 -1.63 10.25
C SER A 73 17.85 -0.87 11.47
N GLN A 74 18.73 -0.19 12.22
CA GLN A 74 18.31 0.62 13.38
C GLN A 74 17.23 1.65 13.00
N LYS A 75 17.33 2.24 11.80
CA LYS A 75 16.35 3.22 11.29
C LYS A 75 15.01 2.61 10.92
N GLU A 76 14.96 1.29 10.73
CA GLU A 76 13.74 0.55 10.37
C GLU A 76 13.12 -0.10 11.61
N ALA A 77 13.92 -0.54 12.57
CA ALA A 77 13.45 -1.22 13.77
C ALA A 77 12.41 -0.39 14.56
N ASP A 78 12.63 0.91 14.65
CA ASP A 78 11.75 1.84 15.37
C ASP A 78 10.54 2.32 14.53
N ARG A 79 10.38 1.82 13.30
CA ARG A 79 9.34 2.29 12.38
C ARG A 79 8.06 1.49 12.51
N VAL A 80 6.97 2.24 12.37
CA VAL A 80 5.62 1.71 12.30
C VAL A 80 4.95 2.30 11.05
N SER A 81 4.34 1.45 10.25
CA SER A 81 3.39 1.87 9.22
C SER A 81 1.98 1.71 9.75
N GLN A 82 1.13 2.69 9.50
CA GLN A 82 -0.28 2.64 9.88
C GLN A 82 -1.15 2.84 8.64
N ILE A 83 -2.21 2.06 8.51
CA ILE A 83 -3.14 2.14 7.39
C ILE A 83 -4.49 2.61 7.92
N PHE A 84 -5.03 3.65 7.29
CA PHE A 84 -6.31 4.25 7.67
C PHE A 84 -7.28 4.18 6.50
N TYR A 85 -8.58 4.30 6.79
CA TYR A 85 -9.53 4.63 5.75
C TYR A 85 -9.15 5.96 5.10
N SER A 86 -9.19 5.98 3.78
CA SER A 86 -9.02 7.23 3.07
C SER A 86 -10.26 8.09 3.19
N VAL A 87 -10.09 9.41 3.06
CA VAL A 87 -11.19 10.36 2.89
C VAL A 87 -11.96 10.13 1.58
N TYR A 88 -11.35 9.41 0.62
CA TYR A 88 -11.98 9.10 -0.66
C TYR A 88 -12.93 7.91 -0.57
N ASN A 89 -14.12 8.07 -1.14
CA ASN A 89 -15.14 7.04 -1.23
C ASN A 89 -15.35 6.52 -2.67
N THR A 90 -14.84 7.24 -3.68
CA THR A 90 -14.98 6.88 -5.10
C THR A 90 -13.70 7.14 -5.89
N GLY A 91 -13.47 6.33 -6.93
CA GLY A 91 -12.35 6.57 -7.86
C GLY A 91 -12.45 7.92 -8.56
N ARG A 92 -13.66 8.46 -8.76
CA ARG A 92 -13.89 9.80 -9.31
C ARG A 92 -13.33 10.90 -8.39
N SER A 93 -13.53 10.81 -7.08
CA SER A 93 -12.95 11.79 -6.14
C SER A 93 -11.42 11.75 -6.12
N VAL A 94 -10.83 10.57 -6.27
CA VAL A 94 -9.37 10.41 -6.35
C VAL A 94 -8.81 11.05 -7.63
N GLN A 95 -9.47 10.83 -8.76
CA GLN A 95 -9.07 11.41 -10.06
C GLN A 95 -9.17 12.93 -10.06
N LYS A 96 -10.26 13.49 -9.50
CA LYS A 96 -10.48 14.95 -9.43
C LYS A 96 -9.37 15.66 -8.65
N ASP A 97 -8.86 15.02 -7.60
CA ASP A 97 -7.79 15.57 -6.76
C ASP A 97 -6.38 15.39 -7.37
N GLY A 98 -6.28 14.93 -8.63
CA GLY A 98 -5.00 14.73 -9.31
C GLY A 98 -4.14 13.62 -8.70
N LYS A 99 -4.70 12.80 -7.78
CA LYS A 99 -4.01 11.66 -7.18
C LYS A 99 -3.95 10.44 -8.10
N CYS A 100 -4.69 10.45 -9.20
CA CYS A 100 -4.59 9.50 -10.29
C CYS A 100 -4.38 10.25 -11.62
N THR A 101 -3.15 10.63 -11.96
CA THR A 101 -2.84 11.14 -13.30
C THR A 101 -2.48 9.98 -14.24
N HIS A 102 -3.47 9.57 -15.05
CA HIS A 102 -3.36 8.87 -16.35
C HIS A 102 -3.08 7.33 -16.41
N PRO A 103 -3.44 6.67 -17.54
CA PRO A 103 -4.30 5.49 -17.57
C PRO A 103 -3.58 4.19 -17.95
N THR A 104 -2.28 4.09 -17.69
CA THR A 104 -1.51 2.91 -18.08
C THR A 104 -1.38 1.96 -16.90
N ALA A 105 -2.26 0.97 -16.94
CA ALA A 105 -2.08 -0.36 -16.38
C ALA A 105 -0.60 -0.76 -16.19
N LEU A 106 -0.10 -0.63 -14.96
CA LEU A 106 1.07 -1.37 -14.51
C LEU A 106 0.89 -1.65 -13.02
N ALA A 107 0.13 -2.71 -12.75
CA ALA A 107 0.38 -3.71 -11.69
C ALA A 107 -0.88 -4.51 -11.31
N CYS A 108 -1.65 -4.97 -12.29
CA CYS A 108 -2.36 -6.25 -12.14
C CYS A 108 -1.35 -7.39 -12.38
N LEU A 109 -0.24 -7.42 -11.63
CA LEU A 109 0.60 -8.62 -11.59
C LEU A 109 -0.10 -9.57 -10.62
N ARG A 110 -0.91 -10.52 -11.10
CA ARG A 110 -1.44 -11.58 -10.23
C ARG A 110 -0.26 -12.16 -9.44
N CYS A 111 -0.37 -12.23 -8.12
CA CYS A 111 0.58 -13.00 -7.32
C CYS A 111 0.42 -14.46 -7.74
N SER A 112 1.20 -14.89 -8.74
CA SER A 112 1.33 -16.30 -9.05
C SER A 112 2.13 -16.93 -7.92
N HIS A 113 1.49 -17.90 -7.26
CA HIS A 113 2.07 -18.77 -6.25
C HIS A 113 3.31 -19.48 -6.76
#